data_AF-A0A1H6KRS5-F1
#
_entry.id   AF-A0A1H6KRS5-F1
#
_cell.length_a   1.000
_cell.length_b   1.000
_cell.length_c   1.000
_cell.angle_alpha   90.00
_cell.angle_beta   90.00
_cell.angle_gamma   90.00
#
_symmetry.space_group_name_H-M   'P 1'
#
loop_
_entity.id
_entity.type
_entity.pdbx_description
1 polymer ?
#
loop_
_entity_poly.entity_id
_entity_poly.type
_entity_poly.pdbx_seq_one_letter_code
_entity_poly.pdbx_strand_id
1 'polypeptide(L)'
;MVQWTDIGDVPSAEVERLRAVYGPLADSVRELIDATIRTEVDVDTVATVKAQIDAATARLRSRQTDGPFGVRFTSGGDRMAWGNPVIGIRNPVAPPVEVMRDPDGRVHTDFELGAAFEGPPGHVHGGVAALILDHLLGEVAANAESPRFTGTITLRYLRPTPLGRLHAEARITGTDGVKAYAAGYLADAEGPTVEAEGVFIQPKWAR
;
A
#
# COMPACT_ATOMS: atom_id res chain seq x y z
N MET A 1 13.23 -16.56 -8.18
CA MET A 1 13.96 -15.49 -7.46
C MET A 1 13.16 -14.22 -7.65
N VAL A 2 12.96 -13.38 -6.64
CA VAL A 2 12.26 -12.09 -6.82
C VAL A 2 13.15 -11.24 -7.72
N GLN A 3 12.67 -10.92 -8.92
CA GLN A 3 13.41 -10.12 -9.89
C GLN A 3 13.07 -8.65 -9.67
N TRP A 4 14.09 -7.88 -9.31
CA TRP A 4 14.02 -6.42 -9.27
C TRP A 4 14.41 -5.88 -10.64
N THR A 5 13.72 -4.85 -11.12
CA THR A 5 14.03 -4.25 -12.42
C THR A 5 14.87 -3.01 -12.21
N ASP A 6 16.17 -3.12 -12.51
CA ASP A 6 17.03 -1.96 -12.66
C ASP A 6 16.64 -1.23 -13.96
N ILE A 7 16.27 0.05 -13.86
CA ILE A 7 15.91 0.89 -15.01
C ILE A 7 17.06 1.83 -15.42
N GLY A 8 18.25 1.66 -14.83
CA GLY A 8 19.47 2.38 -15.14
C GLY A 8 19.53 3.79 -14.56
N ASP A 9 20.34 4.63 -15.21
CA ASP A 9 20.61 6.03 -14.82
C ASP A 9 19.42 6.95 -15.12
N VAL A 10 18.29 6.70 -14.47
CA VAL A 10 17.18 7.65 -14.39
C VAL A 10 17.51 8.63 -13.25
N PRO A 11 17.71 9.93 -13.54
CA PRO A 11 17.98 10.91 -12.49
C PRO A 11 16.81 10.98 -11.50
N SER A 12 17.08 11.20 -10.22
CA SER A 12 16.02 11.34 -9.20
C SER A 12 15.03 12.47 -9.52
N ALA A 13 15.47 13.54 -10.19
CA ALA A 13 14.59 14.59 -10.70
C ALA A 13 13.56 14.09 -11.73
N GLU A 14 13.95 13.11 -12.55
CA GLU A 14 13.04 12.47 -13.51
C GLU A 14 12.05 11.53 -12.79
N VAL A 15 12.50 10.81 -11.76
CA VAL A 15 11.61 10.00 -10.89
C VAL A 15 10.54 10.88 -10.25
N GLU A 16 10.93 12.03 -9.71
CA GLU A 16 10.00 13.00 -9.10
C GLU A 16 9.05 13.62 -10.14
N ARG A 17 9.54 13.95 -11.34
CA ARG A 17 8.67 14.38 -12.44
C ARG A 17 7.63 13.31 -12.79
N LEU A 18 8.04 12.05 -12.87
CA LEU A 18 7.13 10.94 -13.15
C LEU A 18 6.14 10.72 -11.99
N ARG A 19 6.56 10.87 -10.73
CA ARG A 19 5.67 10.84 -9.56
C ARG A 19 4.59 11.91 -9.68
N ALA A 20 4.97 13.14 -9.98
CA ALA A 20 4.05 14.28 -10.16
C ALA A 20 3.06 14.12 -11.32
N VAL A 21 3.38 13.30 -12.32
CA VAL A 21 2.47 13.03 -13.45
C VAL A 21 1.51 11.88 -13.14
N TYR A 22 2.00 10.79 -12.58
CA TYR A 22 1.20 9.56 -12.45
C TYR A 22 0.47 9.43 -11.12
N GLY A 23 0.92 10.10 -10.05
CA GLY A 23 0.20 10.18 -8.78
C GLY A 23 -1.19 10.79 -8.94
N PRO A 24 -1.32 12.01 -9.51
CA PRO A 24 -2.63 12.65 -9.70
C PRO A 24 -3.60 11.86 -10.58
N LEU A 25 -3.09 11.06 -11.52
CA LEU A 25 -3.92 10.15 -12.30
C LEU A 25 -4.53 9.07 -11.40
N ALA A 26 -3.74 8.45 -10.51
CA ALA A 26 -4.25 7.47 -9.56
C ALA A 26 -5.22 8.11 -8.56
N ASP A 27 -4.97 9.34 -8.11
CA ASP A 27 -5.88 10.09 -7.24
C ASP A 27 -7.24 10.32 -7.92
N SER A 28 -7.24 10.72 -9.20
CA SER A 28 -8.48 10.86 -9.97
C SER A 28 -9.26 9.55 -10.07
N VAL A 29 -8.56 8.41 -10.15
CA VAL A 29 -9.20 7.08 -10.16
C VAL A 29 -9.69 6.68 -8.75
N ARG A 30 -9.02 7.08 -7.67
CA ARG A 30 -9.51 6.87 -6.29
C ARG A 30 -10.84 7.58 -6.05
N GLU A 31 -10.93 8.84 -6.47
CA GLU A 31 -12.19 9.60 -6.42
C GLU A 31 -13.28 8.91 -7.24
N LEU A 32 -12.93 8.40 -8.42
CA LEU A 32 -13.87 7.66 -9.27
C LEU A 32 -14.34 6.34 -8.63
N ILE A 33 -13.47 5.60 -7.93
CA ILE A 33 -13.83 4.37 -7.23
C ILE A 33 -14.91 4.69 -6.19
N ASP A 34 -14.66 5.70 -5.36
CA ASP A 34 -15.60 6.13 -4.34
C ASP A 34 -16.94 6.63 -4.94
N ALA A 35 -16.89 7.47 -5.98
CA ALA A 35 -18.08 7.94 -6.69
C ALA A 35 -18.87 6.78 -7.32
N THR A 36 -18.19 5.77 -7.87
CA THR A 36 -18.82 4.58 -8.47
C THR A 36 -19.59 3.76 -7.43
N ILE A 37 -19.08 3.68 -6.20
CA ILE A 37 -19.72 2.95 -5.10
C ILE A 37 -20.99 3.68 -4.63
N ARG A 38 -20.96 5.01 -4.57
CA ARG A 38 -21.98 5.83 -3.88
C ARG A 38 -23.00 6.52 -4.79
N THR A 39 -22.85 6.40 -6.11
CA THR A 39 -23.70 7.13 -7.06
C THR A 39 -25.13 6.58 -7.17
N GLU A 40 -26.11 7.48 -7.29
CA GLU A 40 -27.53 7.19 -7.55
C GLU A 40 -28.04 7.91 -8.81
N VAL A 41 -27.13 8.32 -9.70
CA VAL A 41 -27.49 9.01 -10.95
C VAL A 41 -28.29 8.09 -11.89
N ASP A 42 -28.99 8.69 -12.84
CA ASP A 42 -29.83 7.97 -13.80
C ASP A 42 -29.02 7.10 -14.79
N VAL A 43 -29.72 6.19 -15.47
CA VAL A 43 -29.15 5.21 -16.39
C VAL A 43 -28.40 5.84 -17.57
N ASP A 44 -28.85 7.00 -18.07
CA ASP A 44 -28.22 7.67 -19.22
C ASP A 44 -26.90 8.32 -18.78
N THR A 45 -26.87 8.88 -17.58
CA THR A 45 -25.64 9.38 -16.94
C THR A 45 -24.64 8.24 -16.71
N VAL A 46 -25.08 7.10 -16.17
CA VAL A 46 -24.21 5.91 -15.99
C VAL A 46 -23.62 5.44 -17.31
N ALA A 47 -24.44 5.33 -18.37
CA ALA A 47 -23.97 4.90 -19.68
C ALA A 47 -22.92 5.85 -20.27
N THR A 48 -23.13 7.15 -20.13
CA THR A 48 -22.20 8.20 -20.59
C THR A 48 -20.86 8.13 -19.86
N VAL A 49 -20.89 8.08 -18.52
CA VAL A 49 -19.66 7.99 -17.69
C VAL A 49 -18.91 6.70 -18.01
N LYS A 50 -19.61 5.57 -18.14
CA LYS A 50 -18.98 4.30 -18.54
C LYS A 50 -18.23 4.41 -19.86
N ALA A 51 -18.84 5.01 -20.89
CA ALA A 51 -18.19 5.18 -22.19
C ALA A 51 -16.93 6.06 -22.09
N GLN A 52 -16.95 7.09 -21.24
CA GLN A 52 -15.79 7.94 -20.98
C GLN A 52 -14.66 7.17 -20.27
N ILE A 53 -14.99 6.34 -19.27
CA ILE A 53 -14.02 5.48 -18.57
C ILE A 53 -13.39 4.48 -19.54
N ASP A 54 -14.19 3.85 -20.39
CA ASP A 54 -13.70 2.90 -21.40
C ASP A 54 -12.76 3.58 -22.39
N ALA A 55 -13.10 4.78 -22.87
CA ALA A 55 -12.27 5.56 -23.78
C ALA A 55 -10.95 6.03 -23.12
N ALA A 56 -11.01 6.50 -21.88
CA ALA A 56 -9.83 6.87 -21.10
C ALA A 56 -8.90 5.66 -20.89
N THR A 57 -9.49 4.51 -20.54
CA THR A 57 -8.76 3.25 -20.37
C THR A 57 -8.08 2.82 -21.66
N ALA A 58 -8.78 2.87 -22.80
CA ALA A 58 -8.21 2.56 -24.11
C ALA A 58 -7.03 3.48 -24.45
N ARG A 59 -7.13 4.78 -24.12
CA ARG A 59 -6.05 5.74 -24.34
C ARG A 59 -4.81 5.44 -23.50
N LEU A 60 -4.98 5.08 -22.23
CA LEU A 60 -3.89 4.65 -21.34
C LEU A 60 -3.24 3.35 -21.84
N ARG A 61 -4.03 2.44 -22.43
CA ARG A 61 -3.55 1.17 -22.98
C ARG A 61 -2.81 1.30 -24.32
N SER A 62 -2.82 2.47 -24.95
CA SER A 62 -2.12 2.69 -26.23
C SER A 62 -0.60 2.50 -26.12
N ARG A 63 -0.04 2.64 -24.91
CA ARG A 63 1.37 2.34 -24.59
C ARG A 63 1.50 1.87 -23.15
N GLN A 64 1.91 0.62 -22.96
CA GLN A 64 2.11 0.02 -21.63
C GLN A 64 3.45 -0.70 -21.55
N THR A 65 3.88 -1.00 -20.34
CA THR A 65 5.01 -1.90 -20.10
C THR A 65 4.55 -3.34 -20.29
N ASP A 66 5.44 -4.21 -20.75
CA ASP A 66 5.16 -5.65 -20.77
C ASP A 66 5.16 -6.21 -19.34
N GLY A 67 4.20 -7.09 -19.05
CA GLY A 67 4.09 -7.76 -17.75
C GLY A 67 3.78 -6.82 -16.56
N PRO A 68 3.99 -7.30 -15.32
CA PRO A 68 3.70 -6.53 -14.11
C PRO A 68 4.69 -5.37 -13.90
N PHE A 69 4.27 -4.31 -13.20
CA PHE A 69 5.15 -3.16 -12.92
C PHE A 69 6.38 -3.54 -12.08
N GLY A 70 6.22 -4.48 -11.15
CA GLY A 70 7.26 -4.95 -10.24
C GLY A 70 7.70 -3.88 -9.23
N VAL A 71 8.93 -4.01 -8.76
CA VAL A 71 9.62 -2.97 -8.02
C VAL A 71 10.86 -2.60 -8.82
N ARG A 72 11.01 -1.31 -9.10
CA ARG A 72 12.09 -0.77 -9.93
C ARG A 72 13.06 0.02 -9.07
N PHE A 73 14.32 0.05 -9.46
CA PHE A 73 15.34 0.85 -8.81
C PHE A 73 16.05 1.73 -9.82
N THR A 74 16.39 2.95 -9.42
CA THR A 74 17.35 3.78 -10.16
C THR A 74 18.76 3.56 -9.63
N SER A 75 19.77 3.88 -10.44
CA SER A 75 21.17 3.92 -9.98
C SER A 75 21.39 4.88 -8.79
N GLY A 76 20.51 5.87 -8.62
CA GLY A 76 20.50 6.79 -7.48
C GLY A 76 19.93 6.20 -6.19
N GLY A 77 19.45 4.95 -6.21
CA GLY A 77 18.89 4.25 -5.05
C GLY A 77 17.38 4.44 -4.86
N ASP A 78 16.70 5.15 -5.76
CA ASP A 78 15.25 5.36 -5.65
C ASP A 78 14.50 4.05 -5.87
N ARG A 79 13.74 3.61 -4.87
CA ARG A 79 12.88 2.43 -4.95
C ARG A 79 11.48 2.83 -5.42
N MET A 80 11.07 2.30 -6.57
CA MET A 80 9.77 2.56 -7.18
C MET A 80 8.86 1.34 -7.05
N ALA A 81 8.21 1.19 -5.90
CA ALA A 81 7.18 0.18 -5.68
C ALA A 81 5.79 0.68 -6.13
N TRP A 82 5.71 1.38 -7.26
CA TRP A 82 4.53 2.20 -7.61
C TRP A 82 3.25 1.41 -7.89
N GLY A 83 3.35 0.12 -8.20
CA GLY A 83 2.19 -0.77 -8.33
C GLY A 83 1.79 -1.48 -7.03
N ASN A 84 2.51 -1.27 -5.92
CA ASN A 84 2.26 -1.94 -4.65
C ASN A 84 0.82 -1.67 -4.13
N PRO A 85 0.13 -2.67 -3.56
CA PRO A 85 -1.26 -2.51 -3.12
C PRO A 85 -1.45 -1.73 -1.80
N VAL A 86 -0.38 -1.23 -1.18
CA VAL A 86 -0.45 -0.42 0.06
C VAL A 86 0.13 0.98 -0.12
N ILE A 87 1.32 1.08 -0.71
CA ILE A 87 2.04 2.36 -0.88
C ILE A 87 2.19 2.78 -2.35
N GLY A 88 1.54 2.07 -3.27
CA GLY A 88 1.73 2.28 -4.70
C GLY A 88 1.07 3.55 -5.20
N ILE A 89 1.88 4.58 -5.53
CA ILE A 89 1.36 5.84 -6.07
C ILE A 89 0.62 5.69 -7.42
N ARG A 90 0.84 4.58 -8.15
CA ARG A 90 0.14 4.27 -9.41
C ARG A 90 -0.96 3.22 -9.23
N ASN A 91 -1.19 2.78 -8.01
CA ASN A 91 -2.20 1.78 -7.71
C ASN A 91 -3.38 2.46 -6.99
N PRO A 92 -4.51 2.68 -7.68
CA PRO A 92 -5.67 3.35 -7.08
C PRO A 92 -6.40 2.48 -6.05
N VAL A 93 -6.12 1.17 -5.96
CA VAL A 93 -6.64 0.34 -4.85
C VAL A 93 -5.81 0.45 -3.58
N ALA A 94 -4.61 1.06 -3.66
CA ALA A 94 -3.78 1.25 -2.49
C ALA A 94 -4.45 2.25 -1.53
N PRO A 95 -4.61 1.90 -0.24
CA PRO A 95 -4.92 2.86 0.81
C PRO A 95 -4.00 4.09 0.74
N PRO A 96 -4.45 5.27 1.19
CA PRO A 96 -3.63 6.48 1.21
C PRO A 96 -2.62 6.44 2.37
N VAL A 97 -1.83 5.37 2.45
CA VAL A 97 -0.83 5.13 3.48
C VAL A 97 0.49 5.74 3.04
N GLU A 98 0.99 6.68 3.85
CA GLU A 98 2.34 7.20 3.76
C GLU A 98 3.12 6.78 5.01
N VAL A 99 4.19 6.00 4.82
CA VAL A 99 4.95 5.40 5.92
C VAL A 99 6.01 6.38 6.41
N MET A 100 5.90 6.77 7.67
CA MET A 100 6.88 7.58 8.39
C MET A 100 7.75 6.66 9.25
N ARG A 101 9.05 6.95 9.33
CA ARG A 101 10.00 6.21 10.16
C ARG A 101 10.66 7.11 11.18
N ASP A 102 10.55 6.73 12.44
CA ASP A 102 11.15 7.43 13.56
C ASP A 102 12.64 7.06 13.74
N PRO A 103 13.45 7.91 14.41
CA PRO A 103 14.86 7.63 14.66
C PRO A 103 15.12 6.34 15.46
N ASP A 104 14.14 5.89 16.26
CA ASP A 104 14.22 4.65 17.05
C ASP A 104 13.86 3.39 16.23
N GLY A 105 13.54 3.55 14.94
CA GLY A 105 13.20 2.48 14.02
C GLY A 105 11.73 2.11 13.97
N ARG A 106 10.87 2.75 14.78
CA ARG A 106 9.41 2.63 14.67
C ARG A 106 8.93 3.15 13.32
N VAL A 107 7.88 2.53 12.79
CA VAL A 107 7.16 2.99 11.61
C VAL A 107 5.74 3.30 12.00
N HIS A 108 5.20 4.41 11.50
CA HIS A 108 3.83 4.81 11.74
C HIS A 108 3.22 5.51 10.53
N THR A 109 1.90 5.61 10.51
CA THR A 109 1.14 6.30 9.45
C THR A 109 -0.23 6.73 9.98
N ASP A 110 -0.68 7.90 9.52
CA ASP A 110 -2.03 8.41 9.76
C ASP A 110 -2.72 8.57 8.41
N PHE A 111 -3.94 8.04 8.29
CA PHE A 111 -4.65 7.99 7.02
C PHE A 111 -6.17 7.95 7.23
N GLU A 112 -6.92 8.07 6.15
CA GLU A 112 -8.39 8.00 6.17
C GLU A 112 -8.87 6.91 5.20
N LEU A 113 -9.76 6.03 5.67
CA LEU A 113 -10.38 5.00 4.85
C LEU A 113 -11.88 5.29 4.65
N GLY A 114 -12.28 5.42 3.39
CA GLY A 114 -13.67 5.60 2.98
C GLY A 114 -14.33 4.34 2.43
N ALA A 115 -15.42 4.51 1.68
CA ALA A 115 -16.29 3.43 1.19
C ALA A 115 -15.56 2.36 0.34
N ALA A 116 -14.47 2.75 -0.34
CA ALA A 116 -13.64 1.81 -1.11
C ALA A 116 -13.02 0.67 -0.28
N PHE A 117 -12.94 0.83 1.04
CA PHE A 117 -12.31 -0.11 1.97
C PHE A 117 -13.30 -0.72 2.96
N GLU A 118 -14.61 -0.46 2.77
CA GLU A 118 -15.68 -0.94 3.63
C GLU A 118 -15.84 -2.47 3.53
N GLY A 119 -16.09 -3.11 4.66
CA GLY A 119 -16.48 -4.51 4.73
C GLY A 119 -17.85 -4.63 5.39
N PRO A 120 -17.92 -4.77 6.73
CA PRO A 120 -19.18 -4.56 7.44
C PRO A 120 -19.67 -3.12 7.30
N PRO A 121 -20.99 -2.86 7.36
CA PRO A 121 -21.54 -1.51 7.24
C PRO A 121 -20.87 -0.52 8.19
N GLY A 122 -20.32 0.57 7.66
CA GLY A 122 -19.63 1.64 8.38
C GLY A 122 -18.23 1.29 8.89
N HIS A 123 -17.68 0.12 8.54
CA HIS A 123 -16.42 -0.38 9.10
C HIS A 123 -15.46 -0.89 8.02
N VAL A 124 -14.17 -0.73 8.28
CA VAL A 124 -13.09 -1.23 7.43
C VAL A 124 -13.16 -2.76 7.33
N HIS A 125 -13.02 -3.29 6.12
CA HIS A 125 -12.92 -4.72 5.90
C HIS A 125 -11.68 -5.28 6.63
N GLY A 126 -11.84 -6.35 7.42
CA GLY A 126 -10.73 -6.89 8.22
C GLY A 126 -9.50 -7.28 7.39
N GLY A 127 -9.70 -7.70 6.14
CA GLY A 127 -8.62 -7.96 5.18
C GLY A 127 -7.83 -6.71 4.76
N VAL A 128 -8.43 -5.52 4.75
CA VAL A 128 -7.73 -4.25 4.49
C VAL A 128 -6.85 -3.89 5.69
N ALA A 129 -7.36 -4.05 6.92
CA ALA A 129 -6.55 -3.89 8.12
C ALA A 129 -5.35 -4.85 8.12
N ALA A 130 -5.57 -6.12 7.72
CA ALA A 130 -4.50 -7.09 7.60
C ALA A 130 -3.46 -6.72 6.53
N LEU A 131 -3.90 -6.23 5.37
CA LEU A 131 -3.05 -5.75 4.29
C LEU A 131 -2.14 -4.60 4.74
N ILE A 132 -2.69 -3.62 5.46
CA ILE A 132 -1.93 -2.47 5.96
C ILE A 132 -0.91 -2.93 7.02
N LEU A 133 -1.34 -3.78 7.96
CA LEU A 133 -0.46 -4.26 9.03
C LEU A 133 0.66 -5.17 8.51
N ASP A 134 0.42 -6.05 7.53
CA ASP A 134 1.48 -6.81 6.87
C ASP A 134 2.56 -5.89 6.27
N HIS A 135 2.14 -4.80 5.62
CA HIS A 135 3.06 -3.85 5.03
C HIS A 135 3.92 -3.14 6.08
N LEU A 136 3.30 -2.58 7.13
CA LEU A 136 4.03 -1.87 8.19
C LEU A 136 4.98 -2.80 8.96
N LEU A 137 4.54 -4.02 9.28
CA LEU A 137 5.38 -5.01 9.93
C LEU A 137 6.57 -5.42 9.04
N GLY A 138 6.34 -5.53 7.73
CA GLY A 138 7.40 -5.78 6.75
C GLY A 138 8.42 -4.64 6.66
N GLU A 139 7.95 -3.39 6.71
CA GLU A 139 8.80 -2.19 6.70
C GLU A 139 9.73 -2.13 7.92
N VAL A 140 9.30 -2.56 9.12
CA VAL A 140 10.19 -2.60 10.29
C VAL A 140 11.10 -3.82 10.32
N ALA A 141 10.68 -4.93 9.71
CA ALA A 141 11.43 -6.18 9.74
C ALA A 141 12.53 -6.25 8.66
N ALA A 142 12.33 -5.59 7.51
CA ALA A 142 13.29 -5.55 6.42
C ALA A 142 14.11 -4.25 6.44
N ASN A 143 15.39 -4.35 6.07
CA ASN A 143 16.22 -3.20 5.74
C ASN A 143 17.02 -3.49 4.46
N ALA A 144 17.73 -2.48 3.94
CA ALA A 144 18.47 -2.60 2.68
C ALA A 144 19.51 -3.73 2.67
N GLU A 145 20.09 -4.03 3.83
CA GLU A 145 21.14 -5.04 4.00
C GLU A 145 20.58 -6.45 4.30
N SER A 146 19.34 -6.53 4.78
CA SER A 146 18.69 -7.76 5.22
C SER A 146 17.24 -7.80 4.73
N PRO A 147 17.01 -8.20 3.45
CA PRO A 147 15.67 -8.41 2.97
C PRO A 147 15.01 -9.54 3.75
N ARG A 148 13.80 -9.31 4.25
CA ARG A 148 13.01 -10.33 4.94
C ARG A 148 11.62 -10.42 4.34
N PHE A 149 11.08 -11.64 4.32
CA PHE A 149 9.77 -11.93 3.77
C PHE A 149 8.84 -12.41 4.88
N THR A 150 7.57 -12.07 4.80
CA THR A 150 6.55 -12.53 5.73
C THR A 150 6.57 -14.06 5.78
N GLY A 151 6.86 -14.62 6.96
CA GLY A 151 6.72 -16.05 7.24
C GLY A 151 5.37 -16.36 7.84
N THR A 152 4.96 -15.59 8.85
CA THR A 152 3.65 -15.72 9.50
C THR A 152 3.24 -14.38 10.09
N ILE A 153 1.95 -14.05 9.99
CA ILE A 153 1.34 -12.95 10.74
C ILE A 153 0.13 -13.50 11.49
N THR A 154 0.03 -13.14 12.76
CA THR A 154 -1.16 -13.38 13.59
C THR A 154 -1.85 -12.05 13.83
N LEU A 155 -3.14 -11.98 13.52
CA LEU A 155 -3.96 -10.79 13.77
C LEU A 155 -5.01 -11.06 14.85
N ARG A 156 -5.24 -10.07 15.71
CA ARG A 156 -6.29 -10.06 16.72
C ARG A 156 -7.21 -8.87 16.46
N TYR A 157 -8.41 -9.12 16.00
CA TYR A 157 -9.45 -8.10 15.83
C TYR A 157 -10.14 -7.88 17.18
N LEU A 158 -9.80 -6.78 17.85
CA LEU A 158 -10.25 -6.49 19.21
C LEU A 158 -11.66 -5.90 19.24
N ARG A 159 -11.95 -5.02 18.28
CA ARG A 159 -13.24 -4.35 18.08
C ARG A 159 -13.40 -3.93 16.61
N PRO A 160 -14.63 -3.60 16.16
CA PRO A 160 -14.85 -3.08 14.81
C PRO A 160 -13.96 -1.86 14.53
N THR A 161 -13.41 -1.77 13.32
CA THR A 161 -12.61 -0.60 12.91
C THR A 161 -13.51 0.33 12.10
N PRO A 162 -13.92 1.49 12.61
CA PRO A 162 -14.80 2.40 11.86
C PRO A 162 -14.08 2.93 10.61
N LEU A 163 -14.86 3.26 9.57
CA LEU A 163 -14.37 4.11 8.49
C LEU A 163 -14.00 5.50 9.03
N GLY A 164 -13.12 6.21 8.31
CA GLY A 164 -12.63 7.52 8.71
C GLY A 164 -11.14 7.51 9.09
N ARG A 165 -10.76 8.45 9.98
CA ARG A 165 -9.36 8.68 10.37
C ARG A 165 -8.85 7.53 11.23
N LEU A 166 -7.70 6.98 10.85
CA LEU A 166 -7.04 5.85 11.50
C LEU A 166 -5.55 6.11 11.63
N HIS A 167 -4.95 5.43 12.60
CA HIS A 167 -3.53 5.41 12.86
C HIS A 167 -3.02 3.96 12.85
N ALA A 168 -1.88 3.71 12.23
CA ALA A 168 -1.21 2.42 12.34
C ALA A 168 0.26 2.59 12.68
N GLU A 169 0.78 1.72 13.54
CA GLU A 169 2.19 1.69 13.88
C GLU A 169 2.74 0.27 14.03
N ALA A 170 4.04 0.12 13.80
CA ALA A 170 4.77 -1.11 13.96
C ALA A 170 6.18 -0.85 14.48
N ARG A 171 6.75 -1.87 15.13
CA ARG A 171 8.15 -1.89 15.57
C ARG A 171 8.72 -3.30 15.53
N ILE A 172 10.04 -3.39 15.39
CA ILE A 172 10.74 -4.65 15.60
C ILE A 172 10.76 -5.00 17.10
N THR A 173 10.48 -6.25 17.43
CA THR A 173 10.48 -6.76 18.82
C THR A 173 11.66 -7.67 19.12
N GLY A 174 12.34 -8.18 18.09
CA GLY A 174 13.59 -8.92 18.24
C GLY A 174 14.06 -9.59 16.96
N THR A 175 15.27 -10.14 17.01
CA THR A 175 15.86 -10.93 15.91
C THR A 175 16.52 -12.18 16.46
N ASP A 176 16.31 -13.31 15.79
CA ASP A 176 16.93 -14.60 16.14
C ASP A 176 17.38 -15.31 14.86
N GLY A 177 18.69 -15.26 14.59
CA GLY A 177 19.29 -15.75 13.35
C GLY A 177 18.58 -15.17 12.12
N VAL A 178 17.96 -16.05 11.34
CA VAL A 178 17.26 -15.69 10.09
C VAL A 178 15.85 -15.12 10.30
N LYS A 179 15.40 -15.01 11.55
CA LYS A 179 14.05 -14.52 11.91
C LYS A 179 14.10 -13.11 12.49
N ALA A 180 13.18 -12.26 12.07
CA ALA A 180 12.82 -11.03 12.77
C ALA A 180 11.40 -11.16 13.28
N TYR A 181 11.16 -10.59 14.44
CA TYR A 181 9.84 -10.50 15.06
C TYR A 181 9.45 -9.03 15.07
N ALA A 182 8.21 -8.75 14.67
CA ALA A 182 7.65 -7.41 14.68
C ALA A 182 6.25 -7.44 15.29
N ALA A 183 5.85 -6.34 15.90
CA ALA A 183 4.51 -6.15 16.42
C ALA A 183 4.01 -4.75 16.06
N GLY A 184 2.70 -4.63 15.89
CA GLY A 184 2.05 -3.38 15.50
C GLY A 184 0.54 -3.44 15.70
N TYR A 185 -0.12 -2.31 15.47
CA TYR A 185 -1.57 -2.20 15.57
C TYR A 185 -2.14 -1.17 14.61
N LEU A 186 -3.43 -1.32 14.34
CA LEU A 186 -4.31 -0.32 13.73
C LEU A 186 -5.24 0.20 14.81
N ALA A 187 -5.47 1.52 14.83
CA ALA A 187 -6.23 2.22 15.84
C ALA A 187 -7.12 3.31 15.25
N ASP A 188 -8.23 3.58 15.92
CA ASP A 188 -9.03 4.80 15.74
C ASP A 188 -8.77 5.76 16.93
N ALA A 189 -9.58 6.80 17.08
CA ALA A 189 -9.46 7.79 18.16
C ALA A 189 -9.60 7.22 19.59
N GLU A 190 -10.24 6.06 19.77
CA GLU A 190 -10.42 5.37 21.05
C GLU A 190 -9.31 4.35 21.35
N GLY A 191 -8.40 4.10 20.41
CA GLY A 191 -7.25 3.21 20.57
C GLY A 191 -7.23 2.02 19.59
N PRO A 192 -6.45 0.96 19.88
CA PRO A 192 -6.31 -0.18 18.98
C PRO A 192 -7.64 -0.89 18.66
N THR A 193 -7.82 -1.23 17.39
CA THR A 193 -8.93 -2.04 16.88
C THR A 193 -8.44 -3.39 16.37
N VAL A 194 -7.21 -3.44 15.85
CA VAL A 194 -6.54 -4.66 15.39
C VAL A 194 -5.09 -4.65 15.85
N GLU A 195 -4.64 -5.74 16.48
CA GLU A 195 -3.23 -5.98 16.79
C GLU A 195 -2.65 -7.03 15.84
N ALA A 196 -1.36 -6.92 15.53
CA ALA A 196 -0.66 -7.90 14.72
C ALA A 196 0.74 -8.20 15.25
N GLU A 197 1.11 -9.48 15.18
CA GLU A 197 2.46 -9.99 15.44
C GLU A 197 2.94 -10.75 14.20
N GLY A 198 4.16 -10.46 13.75
CA GLY A 198 4.73 -11.03 12.54
C GLY A 198 6.10 -11.66 12.75
N VAL A 199 6.33 -12.78 12.05
CA VAL A 199 7.64 -13.43 11.90
C VAL A 199 8.09 -13.26 10.47
N PHE A 200 9.25 -12.65 10.27
CA PHE A 200 9.83 -12.35 8.97
C PHE A 200 11.15 -13.10 8.79
N ILE A 201 11.31 -13.72 7.62
CA ILE A 201 12.39 -14.67 7.34
C ILE A 201 13.34 -14.11 6.28
N GLN A 202 14.63 -14.09 6.60
CA GLN A 202 15.68 -13.83 5.61
C GLN A 202 15.74 -15.01 4.62
N PRO A 203 15.57 -14.78 3.31
CA PRO A 203 15.50 -15.83 2.33
C PRO A 203 16.89 -16.48 2.12
N LYS A 204 16.92 -17.75 1.71
CA LYS A 204 18.18 -18.51 1.57
C LYS A 204 19.24 -17.83 0.67
N TRP A 205 18.80 -17.07 -0.34
CA TRP A 205 19.70 -16.41 -1.29
C TRP A 205 20.32 -15.12 -0.74
N ALA A 206 19.82 -14.60 0.38
CA ALA A 206 20.32 -13.38 1.03
C ALA A 206 21.07 -13.69 2.34
N ARG A 207 21.44 -14.96 2.56
CA ARG A 207 22.21 -15.42 3.72
C ARG A 207 23.65 -15.70 3.33
#